data_AF-A0A9D4KE06-F1
#
_entry.id   AF-A0A9D4KE06-F1
#
_cell.length_a   1.000
_cell.length_b   1.000
_cell.length_c   1.000
_cell.angle_alpha   90.00
_cell.angle_beta   90.00
_cell.angle_gamma   90.00
#
_symmetry.space_group_name_H-M   'P 1'
#
loop_
_entity.id
_entity.type
_entity.pdbx_description
1 polymer ?
#
loop_
_entity_poly.entity_id
_entity_poly.type
_entity_poly.pdbx_seq_one_letter_code
_entity_poly.pdbx_strand_id
1 'polypeptide(L)' 'MLLLASHEGRHSTVHQPVRCVCCQETSTQSQGSVRKNVNYPMKKICVDVTGPLPDTKDGNKYILVISDCFTK' A
#
# COMPACT_ATOMS: atom_id res chain seq x y z
N MET A 1 25.25 17.04 -61.14
CA MET A 1 24.37 18.19 -60.82
C MET A 1 23.40 17.72 -59.76
N LEU A 2 23.71 17.88 -58.47
CA LEU A 2 23.35 19.06 -57.67
C LEU A 2 21.88 19.45 -57.85
N LEU A 3 21.05 19.15 -56.84
CA LEU A 3 20.51 20.23 -56.01
C LEU A 3 20.16 19.70 -54.60
N LEU A 4 20.44 20.57 -53.63
CA LEU A 4 20.38 20.37 -52.18
C LEU A 4 18.98 20.67 -51.61
N ALA A 5 18.64 19.96 -50.53
CA ALA A 5 18.02 20.41 -49.26
C ALA A 5 16.77 21.32 -49.22
N SER A 6 15.72 20.83 -48.54
CA SER A 6 14.92 21.54 -47.50
C SER A 6 14.02 20.52 -46.81
N HIS A 7 14.40 19.98 -45.65
CA HIS A 7 14.03 20.44 -44.30
C HIS A 7 12.51 20.61 -44.11
N GLU A 8 11.92 19.74 -43.26
CA GLU A 8 10.80 19.89 -42.31
C GLU A 8 10.54 18.43 -41.81
N GLY A 9 10.93 17.97 -40.62
CA GLY A 9 10.51 18.43 -39.31
C GLY A 9 9.60 17.37 -38.65
N ARG A 10 10.19 16.49 -37.79
CA ARG A 10 9.64 15.97 -36.51
C ARG A 10 10.35 14.69 -36.07
N HIS A 11 11.36 14.90 -35.24
CA HIS A 11 11.80 13.94 -34.23
C HIS A 11 10.68 13.78 -33.19
N SER A 12 10.29 12.55 -32.85
CA SER A 12 10.09 12.07 -31.47
C SER A 12 9.54 10.63 -31.47
N THR A 13 10.48 9.69 -31.47
CA THR A 13 10.51 8.43 -30.71
C THR A 13 9.26 8.06 -29.89
N VAL A 14 8.53 7.03 -30.33
CA VAL A 14 7.73 6.20 -29.41
C VAL A 14 8.69 5.25 -28.70
N HIS A 15 9.24 5.68 -27.56
CA HIS A 15 9.90 4.76 -26.64
C HIS A 15 8.84 3.82 -26.09
N GLN A 16 8.82 2.59 -26.62
CA GLN A 16 8.13 1.46 -26.03
C GLN A 16 8.66 1.27 -24.59
N PRO A 17 7.82 1.30 -23.55
CA PRO A 17 8.29 1.13 -22.19
C PRO A 17 8.63 -0.35 -21.99
N VAL A 18 9.91 -0.70 -22.18
CA VAL A 18 10.44 -1.96 -21.69
C VAL A 18 10.42 -1.87 -20.17
N ARG A 19 9.35 -2.38 -19.54
CA ARG A 19 9.26 -2.45 -18.09
C ARG A 19 10.33 -3.44 -17.60
N CYS A 20 11.24 -2.97 -16.76
CA CYS A 20 12.24 -3.83 -16.14
C CYS A 20 11.55 -4.83 -15.21
N VAL A 21 11.74 -6.13 -15.46
CA VAL A 21 11.20 -7.22 -14.63
C VAL A 21 11.60 -7.04 -13.16
N CYS A 22 12.86 -6.67 -12.92
CA CYS A 22 13.41 -6.39 -11.59
C CYS A 22 12.64 -5.25 -10.86
N CYS A 23 12.24 -4.20 -11.58
CA CYS A 23 11.48 -3.08 -11.00
C CYS A 23 9.99 -3.40 -10.81
N GLN A 24 9.43 -4.32 -11.60
CA GLN A 24 8.03 -4.74 -11.47
C GLN A 24 7.81 -5.57 -10.21
N GLU A 25 8.76 -6.43 -9.87
CA GLU A 25 8.74 -7.25 -8.65
C GLU A 25 9.01 -6.44 -7.37
N THR A 26 9.74 -5.33 -7.49
CA THR A 26 10.02 -4.41 -6.37
C THR A 26 8.95 -3.33 -6.20
N SER A 27 7.93 -3.29 -7.08
CA SER A 27 6.86 -2.31 -6.95
C SER A 27 5.95 -2.69 -5.79
N THR A 28 6.01 -1.93 -4.71
CA THR A 28 5.05 -2.02 -3.63
C THR A 28 3.69 -1.65 -4.21
N GLN A 29 2.84 -2.65 -4.46
CA GLN A 29 1.44 -2.39 -4.75
C GLN A 29 0.89 -1.65 -3.53
N SER A 30 0.67 -0.34 -3.69
CA SER A 30 -0.01 0.44 -2.67
C SER A 30 -1.45 -0.05 -2.63
N GLN A 31 -1.73 -0.93 -1.67
CA GLN A 31 -3.10 -1.32 -1.38
C GLN A 31 -3.84 -0.04 -0.98
N GLY A 32 -4.76 0.39 -1.85
CA GLY A 32 -5.62 1.54 -1.59
C GLY A 32 -6.38 1.36 -0.28
N SER A 33 -6.83 2.47 0.30
CA SER A 33 -7.61 2.44 1.54
C SER A 33 -8.92 1.66 1.34
N VAL A 34 -8.99 0.43 1.85
CA VAL A 34 -10.23 -0.35 1.88
C VAL A 34 -11.11 0.18 3.01
N ARG A 35 -12.10 1.01 2.68
CA ARG A 35 -13.15 1.41 3.63
C ARG A 35 -14.05 0.20 3.90
N LYS A 36 -13.93 -0.37 5.11
CA LYS A 36 -14.82 -1.45 5.58
C LYS A 36 -16.01 -0.81 6.31
N ASN A 37 -17.19 -0.85 5.69
CA ASN A 37 -18.43 -0.30 6.27
C ASN A 37 -18.91 -1.13 7.48
N VAL A 38 -18.87 -0.54 8.67
CA VAL A 38 -19.43 -1.09 9.90
C VAL A 38 -20.63 -0.22 10.28
N ASN A 39 -21.83 -0.79 10.25
CA ASN A 39 -23.10 -0.03 10.34
C ASN A 39 -24.03 -0.50 11.46
N TYR A 40 -23.60 -1.45 12.29
CA TYR A 40 -24.29 -1.88 13.51
C TYR A 40 -23.26 -2.43 14.50
N PRO A 41 -23.53 -2.37 15.82
CA PRO A 41 -22.65 -2.90 16.85
C PRO A 41 -22.32 -4.38 16.63
N MET A 42 -21.12 -4.79 17.04
CA MET A 42 -20.64 -6.19 17.04
C MET A 42 -20.51 -6.84 15.66
N LYS A 43 -20.72 -6.09 14.56
CA LYS A 43 -20.50 -6.59 13.19
C LYS A 43 -19.04 -6.96 12.93
N LYS A 44 -18.12 -6.19 13.51
CA LYS A 44 -16.69 -6.34 13.30
C LYS A 44 -15.97 -6.04 14.60
N ILE A 45 -15.17 -6.97 15.08
CA ILE A 45 -14.36 -6.80 16.27
C ILE A 45 -12.90 -6.64 15.85
N CYS A 46 -12.25 -5.69 16.48
CA CYS A 46 -10.84 -5.35 16.35
C CYS A 46 -10.15 -5.99 17.57
N VAL A 47 -9.22 -6.92 17.34
CA VAL A 47 -8.48 -7.62 18.40
C VAL A 47 -6.99 -7.37 18.19
N ASP A 48 -6.30 -6.97 19.26
CA ASP A 48 -4.87 -6.72 19.24
C ASP A 48 -4.22 -7.16 20.56
N VAL A 49 -2.93 -7.47 20.50
CA VAL A 49 -2.15 -7.90 21.66
C VAL A 49 -0.92 -7.01 21.79
N THR A 50 -0.80 -6.35 22.95
CA THR A 50 0.34 -5.50 23.27
C THR A 50 1.24 -6.19 24.29
N GLY A 51 2.53 -6.28 23.98
CA GLY A 51 3.56 -6.75 24.91
C GLY A 51 4.74 -7.44 24.20
N PRO A 52 5.69 -8.01 24.97
CA PRO A 52 5.69 -8.10 26.43
C PRO A 52 5.97 -6.76 27.12
N LEU A 53 5.26 -6.49 28.20
CA LEU A 53 5.41 -5.36 29.11
C LEU A 53 6.13 -5.81 30.40
N PRO A 54 6.61 -4.87 31.24
CA PRO A 54 7.12 -5.23 32.55
C PRO A 54 6.12 -6.05 33.36
N ASP A 55 6.64 -7.01 34.12
CA ASP A 55 5.83 -7.94 34.89
C ASP A 55 4.99 -7.20 35.94
N THR A 56 3.69 -7.46 35.95
CA THR A 56 2.89 -7.14 37.13
C THR A 56 3.29 -8.03 38.30
N LYS A 57 2.76 -7.74 39.50
CA LYS A 57 2.96 -8.59 40.69
C LYS A 57 2.57 -10.06 40.47
N ASP A 58 1.63 -10.30 39.54
CA ASP A 58 1.11 -11.62 39.21
C ASP A 58 1.75 -12.21 37.94
N GLY A 59 2.77 -11.56 37.38
CA GLY A 59 3.51 -12.04 36.20
C GLY A 59 2.81 -11.80 34.85
N ASN A 60 1.76 -10.98 34.80
CA ASN A 60 1.10 -10.63 33.53
C ASN A 60 1.98 -9.67 32.73
N LYS A 61 2.18 -9.98 31.43
CA LYS A 61 3.07 -9.22 30.54
C LYS A 61 2.38 -8.71 29.27
N TYR A 62 1.12 -9.04 29.08
CA TYR A 62 0.39 -8.75 27.85
C TYR A 62 -0.96 -8.11 28.14
N ILE A 63 -1.37 -7.22 27.26
CA ILE A 63 -2.71 -6.63 27.26
C ILE A 63 -3.41 -7.13 25.99
N LEU A 64 -4.56 -7.78 26.16
CA LEU A 64 -5.47 -8.09 25.07
C LEU A 64 -6.45 -6.93 24.92
N VAL A 65 -6.42 -6.27 23.76
CA VAL A 65 -7.35 -5.20 23.42
C VAL A 65 -8.44 -5.78 22.52
N ILE A 66 -9.70 -5.63 22.94
CA ILE A 66 -10.88 -6.01 22.17
C ILE A 66 -11.76 -4.77 22.03
N SER A 67 -12.07 -4.39 20.80
CA SER A 67 -12.93 -3.24 20.50
C SER A 67 -13.95 -3.60 19.43
N ASP A 68 -15.20 -3.19 19.61
CA ASP A 68 -16.19 -3.29 18.54
C ASP A 68 -15.92 -2.18 17.54
N CYS A 69 -15.60 -2.47 16.29
CA CYS A 69 -15.18 -1.42 15.36
C CYS A 69 -16.33 -0.44 14.99
N PHE A 70 -17.59 -0.68 15.42
CA PHE A 70 -18.71 0.26 15.33
C PHE A 70 -18.74 1.26 16.51
N THR A 71 -18.79 0.79 17.77
CA THR A 71 -18.78 1.68 18.94
C THR A 71 -17.38 2.19 19.31
N LYS A 72 -16.38 1.39 18.93
CA LYS A 72 -14.96 1.35 19.32
C LYS A 72 -14.72 1.13 20.80
#